data_AF-A0A948SVH6-F1
#
_entry.id   AF-A0A948SVH6-F1
#
_cell.length_a   1.000
_cell.length_b   1.000
_cell.length_c   1.000
_cell.angle_alpha   90.00
_cell.angle_beta   90.00
_cell.angle_gamma   90.00
#
_symmetry.space_group_name_H-M   'P 1'
#
loop_
_entity.id
_entity.type
_entity.pdbx_description
1 polymer ?
#
loop_
_entity_poly.entity_id
_entity_poly.type
_entity_poly.pdbx_seq_one_letter_code
_entity_poly.pdbx_strand_id
1 'polypeptide(L)'
;MRHGEPVAEAGGQRARGVEGHQHLPVAAVEDRRTRLAAEGADRRARARRRVERVHPAVVGGRAEVGRPGLAGGGDAGEQEGGRGGCGGGRGLHGHPHGGGGILCGVPVNRPGIPSSRPFSARPGFSLVELLVVAAVIGLVVGIVVPVSAGARRAAARVQEAAALRSLMAAWNSYAVDEGGFVIPGYRSGLAARDDQGNPIPPESFGGDVEVQRRWPLRLAPWLGGDLRRLYAGPNAEVLEKLQSGDPSRFHYFVSLYPSFGMNTAWVGGDESRFPIDELLPNGAPNPLRRLTVTRLSDAKHPARTIAFASARTNATADGSMSEGHFRIDSPWLSSPGVRWAPEYAANDPASFGSLSARFGGDVLAATLDGATEFVPVDALRDMQRWCDRAPESAWWIGK
;
A
#
# COMPACT_ATOMS: atom_id res chain seq x y z
N MET A 1 -38.45 -24.70 87.07
CA MET A 1 -38.08 -23.79 88.17
C MET A 1 -37.29 -22.62 87.59
N ARG A 2 -37.34 -21.44 88.22
CA ARG A 2 -36.52 -20.24 87.90
C ARG A 2 -35.05 -20.52 88.34
N HIS A 3 -33.98 -19.80 88.00
CA HIS A 3 -33.72 -18.38 87.65
C HIS A 3 -32.51 -18.32 86.68
N GLY A 4 -32.10 -17.21 86.03
CA GLY A 4 -32.64 -15.83 85.98
C GLY A 4 -31.79 -14.95 85.04
N GLU A 5 -32.43 -13.91 84.48
CA GLU A 5 -31.91 -12.80 83.65
C GLU A 5 -31.06 -11.77 84.48
N PRO A 6 -30.60 -10.56 84.00
CA PRO A 6 -30.95 -9.81 82.76
C PRO A 6 -29.84 -9.01 81.99
N VAL A 7 -30.22 -8.53 80.78
CA VAL A 7 -30.11 -7.15 80.17
C VAL A 7 -28.78 -6.37 80.35
N ALA A 8 -28.12 -5.74 79.36
CA ALA A 8 -28.54 -4.71 78.37
C ALA A 8 -27.50 -4.64 77.21
N GLU A 9 -27.33 -3.63 76.32
CA GLU A 9 -28.14 -2.72 75.46
C GLU A 9 -27.11 -1.88 74.62
N ALA A 10 -27.37 -1.17 73.51
CA ALA A 10 -28.48 -1.10 72.54
C ALA A 10 -28.01 -0.34 71.27
N GLY A 11 -28.79 -0.40 70.17
CA GLY A 11 -28.68 0.50 69.00
C GLY A 11 -27.95 -0.10 67.77
N GLY A 12 -28.41 0.10 66.54
CA GLY A 12 -29.58 0.88 66.09
C GLY A 12 -29.35 1.45 64.69
N GLN A 13 -29.98 0.87 63.67
CA GLN A 13 -29.88 1.37 62.30
C GLN A 13 -30.48 2.78 62.17
N ARG A 14 -29.72 3.73 61.62
CA ARG A 14 -30.26 4.92 60.95
C ARG A 14 -29.44 5.29 59.73
N ALA A 15 -30.13 5.46 58.61
CA ALA A 15 -29.56 6.08 57.42
C ALA A 15 -29.26 7.57 57.65
N ARG A 16 -28.06 7.97 57.23
CA ARG A 16 -27.63 9.33 56.84
C ARG A 16 -26.51 9.10 55.82
N GLY A 17 -26.33 9.88 54.77
CA GLY A 17 -27.06 11.03 54.25
C GLY A 17 -26.23 11.55 53.07
N VAL A 18 -26.87 11.87 51.96
CA VAL A 18 -26.19 12.48 50.80
C VAL A 18 -25.85 13.93 51.14
N GLU A 19 -24.59 14.33 51.06
CA GLU A 19 -24.10 15.66 50.63
C GLU A 19 -22.59 15.80 50.85
N GLY A 20 -21.90 16.59 50.01
CA GLY A 20 -20.47 16.90 50.23
C GLY A 20 -19.56 17.04 48.99
N HIS A 21 -20.03 17.59 47.87
CA HIS A 21 -19.13 18.00 46.78
C HIS A 21 -18.27 19.20 47.22
N GLN A 22 -17.07 18.95 47.75
CA GLN A 22 -16.07 19.99 47.96
C GLN A 22 -15.26 20.20 46.67
N HIS A 23 -15.47 21.35 46.04
CA HIS A 23 -14.65 21.80 44.91
C HIS A 23 -13.20 22.04 45.36
N LEU A 24 -12.25 21.34 44.76
CA LEU A 24 -10.85 21.74 44.81
C LEU A 24 -10.68 23.09 44.09
N PRO A 25 -9.93 24.06 44.66
CA PRO A 25 -9.71 25.34 43.99
C PRO A 25 -8.92 25.13 42.69
N VAL A 26 -9.33 25.83 41.63
CA VAL A 26 -8.88 25.62 40.23
C VAL A 26 -7.34 25.62 40.12
N ALA A 27 -6.66 26.50 40.85
CA ALA A 27 -5.19 26.59 40.88
C ALA A 27 -4.48 25.28 41.28
N ALA A 28 -5.08 24.46 42.15
CA ALA A 28 -4.50 23.16 42.55
C ALA A 28 -4.68 22.08 41.49
N VAL A 29 -5.70 22.19 40.63
CA VAL A 29 -5.91 21.29 39.48
C VAL A 29 -4.96 21.66 38.34
N GLU A 30 -4.68 22.95 38.17
CA GLU A 30 -3.73 23.45 37.17
C GLU A 30 -2.29 23.10 37.53
N ASP A 31 -1.83 23.29 38.77
CA ASP A 31 -0.47 22.88 39.18
C ASP A 31 -0.26 21.36 39.11
N ARG A 32 -1.32 20.57 39.34
CA ARG A 32 -1.26 19.11 39.13
C ARG A 32 -1.20 18.75 37.64
N ARG A 33 -1.88 19.50 36.77
CA ARG A 33 -1.80 19.32 35.30
C ARG A 33 -0.43 19.73 34.75
N THR A 34 0.15 20.84 35.19
CA THR A 34 1.49 21.28 34.74
C THR A 34 2.58 20.33 35.20
N ARG A 35 2.53 19.82 36.44
CA ARG A 35 3.48 18.79 36.91
C ARG A 35 3.36 17.48 36.13
N LEU A 36 2.15 16.97 35.89
CA LEU A 36 1.95 15.76 35.07
C LEU A 36 2.38 15.97 33.61
N ALA A 37 2.20 17.17 33.06
CA ALA A 37 2.70 17.53 31.73
C ALA A 37 4.24 17.60 31.69
N ALA A 38 4.88 18.15 32.73
CA ALA A 38 6.34 18.20 32.86
C ALA A 38 6.97 16.80 33.04
N GLU A 39 6.39 15.95 33.89
CA GLU A 39 6.79 14.55 34.02
C GLU A 39 6.57 13.76 32.72
N GLY A 40 5.47 14.02 32.00
CA GLY A 40 5.21 13.45 30.68
C GLY A 40 6.23 13.91 29.63
N ALA A 41 6.63 15.18 29.67
CA ALA A 41 7.66 15.74 28.79
C ALA A 41 9.04 15.15 29.09
N ASP A 42 9.44 15.01 30.35
CA ASP A 42 10.73 14.43 30.73
C ASP A 42 10.78 12.92 30.42
N ARG A 43 9.68 12.18 30.61
CA ARG A 43 9.57 10.79 30.13
C ARG A 43 9.72 10.68 28.62
N ARG A 44 9.10 11.58 27.84
CA ARG A 44 9.28 11.64 26.38
C ARG A 44 10.70 12.03 25.97
N ALA A 45 11.36 12.93 26.70
CA ALA A 45 12.75 13.31 26.46
C ALA A 45 13.72 12.16 26.76
N ARG A 46 13.52 11.42 27.86
CA ARG A 46 14.29 10.22 28.19
C ARG A 46 14.05 9.08 27.20
N ALA A 47 12.82 8.90 26.71
CA ALA A 47 12.52 7.94 25.64
C ALA A 47 13.26 8.29 24.34
N ARG A 48 13.22 9.56 23.89
CA ARG A 48 13.97 10.03 22.71
C ARG A 48 15.47 9.76 22.84
N ARG A 49 16.10 10.15 23.95
CA ARG A 49 17.53 9.89 24.24
C ARG A 49 17.89 8.40 24.38
N ARG A 50 16.90 7.50 24.55
CA ARG A 50 17.10 6.04 24.58
C ARG A 50 17.04 5.43 23.18
N VAL A 51 16.10 5.87 22.33
CA VAL A 51 16.02 5.47 20.91
C VAL A 51 17.28 5.90 20.15
N GLU A 52 17.73 7.14 20.37
CA GLU A 52 18.95 7.75 19.81
C GLU A 52 20.25 7.02 20.21
N ARG A 53 20.19 6.11 21.20
CA ARG A 53 21.32 5.27 21.65
C ARG A 53 21.27 3.83 21.15
N VAL A 54 20.17 3.42 20.50
CA VAL A 54 19.97 2.06 19.95
C VAL A 54 20.03 2.04 18.42
N HIS A 55 19.78 3.17 17.75
CA HIS A 55 20.11 3.39 16.34
C HIS A 55 21.10 4.56 16.21
N PRO A 56 22.32 4.34 15.67
CA PRO A 56 23.23 5.45 15.37
C PRO A 56 22.80 6.20 14.10
N ALA A 57 22.45 7.48 14.30
CA ALA A 57 22.46 8.59 13.32
C ALA A 57 21.56 8.53 12.06
N VAL A 58 20.62 9.49 11.98
CA VAL A 58 20.60 10.45 10.85
C VAL A 58 20.28 11.85 11.40
N VAL A 59 21.31 12.68 11.60
CA VAL A 59 21.19 14.14 11.64
C VAL A 59 22.33 14.75 10.83
N GLY A 60 21.98 15.34 9.68
CA GLY A 60 22.75 16.43 9.06
C GLY A 60 24.14 16.12 8.50
N GLY A 61 24.23 15.42 7.37
CA GLY A 61 25.38 15.47 6.48
C GLY A 61 25.10 16.36 5.25
N ARG A 62 25.61 17.60 5.22
CA ARG A 62 25.57 18.43 4.00
C ARG A 62 26.58 17.89 2.98
N ALA A 63 26.10 17.41 1.84
CA ALA A 63 26.92 17.29 0.64
C ALA A 63 26.82 18.60 -0.15
N GLU A 64 27.88 19.41 -0.13
CA GLU A 64 28.01 20.52 -1.08
C GLU A 64 28.32 19.96 -2.47
N VAL A 65 27.37 20.05 -3.39
CA VAL A 65 27.60 19.70 -4.80
C VAL A 65 28.37 20.84 -5.47
N GLY A 66 29.67 20.66 -5.61
CA GLY A 66 30.54 21.56 -6.36
C GLY A 66 30.10 21.68 -7.83
N ARG A 67 29.91 22.91 -8.29
CA ARG A 67 29.67 23.22 -9.71
C ARG A 67 30.99 23.12 -10.50
N PRO A 68 31.07 22.35 -11.60
CA PRO A 68 32.05 22.63 -12.63
C PRO A 68 31.58 23.84 -13.45
N GLY A 69 32.45 24.84 -13.60
CA GLY A 69 32.18 26.01 -14.44
C GLY A 69 32.51 25.73 -15.90
N LEU A 70 31.69 26.28 -16.82
CA LEU A 70 32.02 26.40 -18.24
C LEU A 70 31.77 27.84 -18.70
N ALA A 71 32.86 28.60 -18.83
CA ALA A 71 32.98 29.60 -19.88
C ALA A 71 33.26 28.86 -21.21
N GLY A 72 33.06 29.41 -22.40
CA GLY A 72 32.60 30.75 -22.79
C GLY A 72 33.02 30.99 -24.26
N GLY A 73 32.20 31.73 -25.02
CA GLY A 73 32.33 31.89 -26.48
C GLY A 73 31.48 30.87 -27.25
N GLY A 74 30.65 31.20 -28.24
CA GLY A 74 30.32 32.51 -28.83
C GLY A 74 30.72 32.57 -30.30
N ASP A 75 29.75 32.61 -31.21
CA ASP A 75 29.66 33.65 -32.26
C ASP A 75 28.25 33.73 -32.90
N ALA A 76 28.08 34.71 -33.80
CA ALA A 76 26.85 35.34 -34.29
C ALA A 76 25.98 34.60 -35.35
N GLY A 77 24.82 35.23 -35.65
CA GLY A 77 24.03 35.06 -36.88
C GLY A 77 22.80 34.14 -36.77
N GLU A 78 21.63 34.44 -37.33
CA GLU A 78 21.15 35.66 -38.00
C GLU A 78 19.60 35.74 -37.90
N GLN A 79 18.98 36.80 -38.44
CA GLN A 79 17.57 37.17 -38.22
C GLN A 79 16.58 36.47 -39.18
N GLU A 80 15.35 36.22 -38.70
CA GLU A 80 14.05 36.54 -39.33
C GLU A 80 12.92 35.87 -38.50
N GLY A 81 11.72 36.43 -38.30
CA GLY A 81 11.17 37.68 -38.82
C GLY A 81 9.71 37.50 -39.25
N GLY A 82 8.72 37.68 -38.36
CA GLY A 82 7.30 37.72 -38.76
C GLY A 82 6.29 37.09 -37.79
N ARG A 83 5.56 37.95 -37.04
CA ARG A 83 4.32 37.60 -36.33
C ARG A 83 3.21 38.59 -36.68
N GLY A 84 1.96 38.12 -36.65
CA GLY A 84 0.75 38.95 -36.63
C GLY A 84 -0.19 38.66 -37.82
N GLY A 85 -1.52 38.56 -37.63
CA GLY A 85 -2.32 38.63 -36.40
C GLY A 85 -3.82 38.76 -36.72
N CYS A 86 -4.68 38.67 -35.69
CA CYS A 86 -6.13 38.98 -35.65
C CYS A 86 -7.08 38.30 -36.67
N GLY A 87 -8.38 38.09 -36.40
CA GLY A 87 -9.13 38.24 -35.15
C GLY A 87 -10.63 37.93 -35.30
N GLY A 88 -11.25 37.51 -34.20
CA GLY A 88 -12.59 37.91 -33.73
C GLY A 88 -13.83 37.78 -34.62
N GLY A 89 -14.69 36.80 -34.34
CA GLY A 89 -16.06 36.69 -34.89
C GLY A 89 -17.14 36.69 -33.79
N ARG A 90 -18.18 37.53 -33.95
CA ARG A 90 -19.46 37.45 -33.22
C ARG A 90 -20.61 37.86 -34.13
N GLY A 91 -21.72 37.11 -34.09
CA GLY A 91 -23.05 37.73 -33.96
C GLY A 91 -24.04 37.75 -35.14
N LEU A 92 -25.13 36.99 -34.94
CA LEU A 92 -26.56 37.37 -35.09
C LEU A 92 -27.25 37.46 -36.48
N HIS A 93 -28.29 36.61 -36.61
CA HIS A 93 -29.65 36.76 -37.17
C HIS A 93 -29.99 37.65 -38.39
N GLY A 94 -30.87 37.13 -39.28
CA GLY A 94 -31.82 37.95 -40.06
C GLY A 94 -32.40 37.33 -41.36
N HIS A 95 -33.64 36.85 -41.31
CA HIS A 95 -34.58 36.80 -42.46
C HIS A 95 -35.40 38.13 -42.48
N PRO A 96 -36.19 38.55 -43.53
CA PRO A 96 -36.95 37.70 -44.47
C PRO A 96 -37.28 38.23 -45.92
N HIS A 97 -38.06 37.41 -46.65
CA HIS A 97 -39.02 37.65 -47.76
C HIS A 97 -38.96 38.87 -48.74
N GLY A 98 -39.11 38.55 -50.05
CA GLY A 98 -40.24 39.09 -50.86
C GLY A 98 -39.95 39.76 -52.22
N GLY A 99 -40.68 39.35 -53.29
CA GLY A 99 -41.11 40.26 -54.37
C GLY A 99 -40.65 40.03 -55.84
N GLY A 100 -41.55 39.47 -56.67
CA GLY A 100 -41.99 40.04 -57.98
C GLY A 100 -41.09 40.10 -59.25
N GLY A 101 -41.73 39.91 -60.43
CA GLY A 101 -41.19 40.25 -61.78
C GLY A 101 -40.72 39.04 -62.61
N ILE A 102 -41.53 38.42 -63.48
CA ILE A 102 -42.04 38.83 -64.81
C ILE A 102 -40.98 38.85 -65.94
N LEU A 103 -41.05 37.81 -66.78
CA LEU A 103 -40.85 37.74 -68.24
C LEU A 103 -39.76 38.60 -68.93
N CYS A 104 -38.75 37.94 -69.51
CA CYS A 104 -38.48 38.05 -70.96
C CYS A 104 -37.67 36.84 -71.48
N GLY A 105 -37.88 36.46 -72.74
CA GLY A 105 -37.25 35.26 -73.32
C GLY A 105 -35.93 35.54 -74.04
N VAL A 106 -34.94 34.66 -73.86
CA VAL A 106 -33.73 34.58 -74.70
C VAL A 106 -33.46 33.10 -75.02
N PRO A 107 -33.39 32.69 -76.30
CA PRO A 107 -33.01 31.32 -76.66
C PRO A 107 -31.49 31.15 -76.53
N VAL A 108 -31.03 30.74 -75.35
CA VAL A 108 -29.61 30.44 -75.12
C VAL A 108 -29.28 29.03 -75.67
N ASN A 109 -28.53 29.02 -76.76
CA ASN A 109 -27.93 27.82 -77.35
C ASN A 109 -27.05 27.10 -76.30
N ARG A 110 -27.40 25.87 -75.92
CA ARG A 110 -26.62 25.10 -74.93
C ARG A 110 -25.48 24.35 -75.62
N PRO A 111 -24.21 24.61 -75.28
CA PRO A 111 -23.11 23.75 -75.73
C PRO A 111 -23.28 22.33 -75.19
N GLY A 112 -22.82 21.34 -75.95
CA GLY A 112 -23.03 19.93 -75.65
C GLY A 112 -22.51 19.52 -74.27
N ILE A 113 -23.33 18.76 -73.54
CA ILE A 113 -22.95 18.15 -72.26
C ILE A 113 -21.78 17.18 -72.54
N PRO A 114 -20.62 17.32 -71.88
CA PRO A 114 -19.55 16.35 -72.03
C PRO A 114 -20.04 15.00 -71.52
N SER A 115 -19.85 13.94 -72.32
CA SER A 115 -20.31 12.60 -71.98
C SER A 115 -19.74 12.18 -70.62
N SER A 116 -20.64 11.88 -69.69
CA SER A 116 -20.28 11.24 -68.44
C SER A 116 -19.60 9.92 -68.77
N ARG A 117 -18.28 9.85 -68.52
CA ARG A 117 -17.58 8.57 -68.53
C ARG A 117 -18.37 7.64 -67.60
N PRO A 118 -18.77 6.43 -68.06
CA PRO A 118 -19.48 5.52 -67.18
C PRO A 118 -18.60 5.29 -65.96
N PHE A 119 -19.13 5.59 -64.77
CA PHE A 119 -18.50 5.13 -63.54
C PHE A 119 -18.35 3.62 -63.70
N SER A 120 -17.11 3.13 -63.79
CA SER A 120 -16.85 1.70 -63.83
C SER A 120 -17.46 1.13 -62.56
N ALA A 121 -18.58 0.42 -62.70
CA ALA A 121 -19.28 -0.16 -61.58
C ALA A 121 -18.31 -1.14 -60.90
N ARG A 122 -17.72 -0.71 -59.78
CA ARG A 122 -16.87 -1.58 -58.97
C ARG A 122 -17.76 -2.75 -58.58
N PRO A 123 -17.32 -4.01 -58.78
CA PRO A 123 -18.13 -5.16 -58.43
C PRO A 123 -18.56 -5.04 -56.98
N GLY A 124 -19.88 -5.05 -56.77
CA GLY A 124 -20.45 -4.99 -55.43
C GLY A 124 -20.16 -6.28 -54.68
N PHE A 125 -19.92 -6.17 -53.37
CA PHE A 125 -19.66 -7.32 -52.52
C PHE A 125 -20.87 -8.26 -52.51
N SER A 126 -20.65 -9.55 -52.82
CA SER A 126 -21.73 -10.53 -52.83
C SER A 126 -22.11 -10.93 -51.40
N LEU A 127 -23.35 -11.41 -51.24
CA LEU A 127 -23.85 -11.95 -49.97
C LEU A 127 -23.03 -13.17 -49.51
N VAL A 128 -22.48 -13.95 -50.46
CA VAL A 128 -21.63 -15.12 -50.16
C VAL A 128 -20.27 -14.68 -49.62
N GLU A 129 -19.63 -13.66 -50.20
CA GLU A 129 -18.36 -13.13 -49.68
C GLU A 129 -18.53 -12.56 -48.27
N LEU A 130 -19.66 -11.87 -47.99
CA LEU A 130 -19.97 -11.39 -46.64
C LEU A 130 -20.16 -12.54 -45.64
N LEU A 131 -20.86 -13.61 -46.06
CA LEU A 131 -21.08 -14.80 -45.24
C LEU A 131 -19.77 -15.51 -44.88
N VAL A 132 -18.88 -15.71 -45.87
CA VAL A 132 -17.58 -16.36 -45.67
C VAL A 132 -16.69 -15.52 -44.75
N VAL A 133 -16.63 -14.20 -44.94
CA VAL A 133 -15.86 -13.30 -44.06
C VAL A 133 -16.40 -13.34 -42.63
N ALA A 134 -17.72 -13.28 -42.44
CA ALA A 134 -18.33 -13.40 -41.11
C ALA A 134 -18.04 -14.77 -40.45
N ALA A 135 -18.04 -15.86 -41.22
CA ALA A 135 -17.70 -17.19 -40.72
C ALA A 135 -16.22 -17.30 -40.30
N VAL A 136 -15.28 -16.75 -41.08
CA VAL A 136 -13.86 -16.73 -40.74
C VAL A 136 -13.59 -15.85 -39.51
N ILE A 137 -14.21 -14.66 -39.42
CA ILE A 137 -14.11 -13.80 -38.22
C ILE A 137 -14.68 -14.54 -37.00
N GLY A 138 -15.84 -15.19 -37.13
CA GLY A 138 -16.45 -15.97 -36.05
C GLY A 138 -15.55 -17.11 -35.57
N LEU A 139 -14.91 -17.84 -36.48
CA LEU A 139 -13.94 -18.90 -36.17
C LEU A 139 -12.71 -18.33 -35.43
N VAL A 140 -12.12 -17.25 -35.94
CA VAL A 140 -10.94 -16.62 -35.33
C VAL A 140 -11.26 -16.09 -33.93
N VAL A 141 -12.37 -15.37 -33.77
CA VAL A 141 -12.82 -14.86 -32.46
C VAL A 141 -13.09 -16.01 -31.48
N GLY A 142 -13.74 -17.08 -31.95
CA GLY A 142 -14.02 -18.28 -31.16
C GLY A 142 -12.78 -18.98 -30.59
N ILE A 143 -11.64 -18.91 -31.29
CA ILE A 143 -10.36 -19.45 -30.83
C ILE A 143 -9.57 -18.43 -29.98
N VAL A 144 -9.52 -17.17 -30.40
CA VAL A 144 -8.68 -16.13 -29.77
C VAL A 144 -9.16 -15.76 -28.36
N VAL A 145 -10.47 -15.65 -28.14
CA VAL A 145 -11.04 -15.24 -26.85
C VAL A 145 -10.62 -16.18 -25.69
N PRO A 146 -10.86 -17.50 -25.72
CA PRO A 146 -10.49 -18.39 -24.61
C PRO A 146 -8.97 -18.47 -24.39
N VAL A 147 -8.17 -18.49 -25.46
CA VAL A 147 -6.69 -18.52 -25.37
C VAL A 147 -6.16 -17.25 -24.69
N SER A 148 -6.74 -16.09 -24.97
CA SER A 148 -6.32 -14.81 -24.38
C SER A 148 -6.46 -14.77 -22.84
N ALA A 149 -7.45 -15.46 -22.27
CA ALA A 149 -7.66 -15.52 -20.82
C ALA A 149 -6.56 -16.30 -20.10
N GLY A 150 -6.04 -17.38 -20.71
CA GLY A 150 -4.88 -18.11 -20.21
C GLY A 150 -3.61 -17.27 -20.27
N ALA A 151 -3.36 -16.62 -21.40
CA ALA A 151 -2.20 -15.74 -21.59
C ALA A 151 -2.18 -14.57 -20.59
N ARG A 152 -3.34 -13.92 -20.34
CA ARG A 152 -3.46 -12.86 -19.33
C ARG A 152 -3.14 -13.33 -17.91
N ARG A 153 -3.60 -14.52 -17.51
CA ARG A 153 -3.27 -15.12 -16.20
C ARG A 153 -1.79 -15.44 -16.06
N ALA A 154 -1.16 -15.98 -17.10
CA ALA A 154 0.29 -16.23 -17.13
C ALA A 154 1.09 -14.91 -17.03
N ALA A 155 0.70 -13.88 -17.79
CA ALA A 155 1.33 -12.56 -17.74
C ALA A 155 1.23 -11.93 -16.35
N ALA A 156 0.05 -11.97 -15.71
CA ALA A 156 -0.14 -11.49 -14.34
C ALA A 156 0.77 -12.23 -13.33
N ARG A 157 0.88 -13.56 -13.45
CA ARG A 157 1.78 -14.39 -12.61
C ARG A 157 3.25 -13.97 -12.74
N VAL A 158 3.69 -13.68 -13.97
CA VAL A 158 5.06 -13.20 -14.24
C VAL A 158 5.28 -11.77 -13.73
N GLN A 159 4.30 -10.88 -13.90
CA GLN A 159 4.37 -9.49 -13.42
C GLN A 159 4.45 -9.42 -11.90
N GLU A 160 3.64 -10.19 -11.17
CA GLU A 160 3.67 -10.21 -9.70
C GLU A 160 4.99 -10.80 -9.18
N ALA A 161 5.54 -11.83 -9.84
CA ALA A 161 6.89 -12.33 -9.54
C ALA A 161 8.00 -11.30 -9.81
N ALA A 162 7.89 -10.46 -10.84
CA ALA A 162 8.84 -9.38 -11.11
C ALA A 162 8.73 -8.24 -10.07
N ALA A 163 7.50 -7.88 -9.67
CA ALA A 163 7.25 -6.89 -8.61
C ALA A 163 7.83 -7.36 -7.27
N LEU A 164 7.62 -8.62 -6.87
CA LEU A 164 8.19 -9.16 -5.63
C LEU A 164 9.73 -9.17 -5.64
N ARG A 165 10.37 -9.53 -6.76
CA ARG A 165 11.85 -9.42 -6.89
C ARG A 165 12.34 -7.99 -6.75
N SER A 166 11.58 -7.03 -7.28
CA SER A 166 11.89 -5.60 -7.18
C SER A 166 11.77 -5.09 -5.74
N LEU A 167 10.74 -5.55 -5.01
CA LEU A 167 10.59 -5.34 -3.56
C LEU A 167 11.76 -5.95 -2.78
N MET A 168 12.14 -7.20 -3.06
CA MET A 168 13.28 -7.85 -2.38
C MET A 168 14.61 -7.14 -2.66
N ALA A 169 14.83 -6.64 -3.87
CA ALA A 169 16.01 -5.82 -4.18
C ALA A 169 16.03 -4.52 -3.36
N ALA A 170 14.90 -3.82 -3.24
CA ALA A 170 14.78 -2.62 -2.42
C ALA A 170 15.00 -2.93 -0.92
N TRP A 171 14.42 -4.02 -0.42
CA TRP A 171 14.55 -4.46 0.97
C TRP A 171 15.97 -4.89 1.34
N ASN A 172 16.68 -5.58 0.44
CA ASN A 172 18.10 -5.91 0.62
C ASN A 172 18.97 -4.65 0.55
N SER A 173 18.66 -3.69 -0.33
CA SER A 173 19.39 -2.42 -0.41
C SER A 173 19.22 -1.59 0.87
N TYR A 174 18.01 -1.50 1.41
CA TYR A 174 17.73 -0.95 2.74
C TYR A 174 18.62 -1.61 3.80
N ALA A 175 18.66 -2.95 3.82
CA ALA A 175 19.43 -3.67 4.82
C ALA A 175 20.94 -3.44 4.66
N VAL A 176 21.47 -3.26 3.46
CA VAL A 176 22.88 -2.91 3.23
C VAL A 176 23.20 -1.52 3.79
N ASP A 177 22.38 -0.52 3.47
CA ASP A 177 22.58 0.86 3.92
C ASP A 177 22.44 1.01 5.45
N GLU A 178 21.52 0.28 6.06
CA GLU A 178 21.27 0.23 7.51
C GLU A 178 22.16 -0.82 8.22
N GLY A 179 23.38 -1.07 7.75
CA GLY A 179 24.40 -1.87 8.47
C GLY A 179 24.03 -3.36 8.68
N GLY A 180 23.16 -3.90 7.83
CA GLY A 180 22.59 -5.24 7.86
C GLY A 180 21.21 -5.33 8.52
N PHE A 181 20.68 -4.26 9.13
CA PHE A 181 19.39 -4.27 9.81
C PHE A 181 18.24 -4.27 8.81
N VAL A 182 17.31 -5.22 8.95
CA VAL A 182 16.14 -5.29 8.06
C VAL A 182 15.07 -4.28 8.49
N ILE A 183 14.25 -3.81 7.54
CA ILE A 183 13.22 -2.82 7.84
C ILE A 183 12.27 -3.34 8.93
N PRO A 184 11.98 -2.57 10.01
CA PRO A 184 11.00 -2.99 10.99
C PRO A 184 9.61 -3.11 10.35
N GLY A 185 8.88 -4.21 10.59
CA GLY A 185 7.61 -4.49 9.90
C GLY A 185 6.48 -3.57 10.36
N TYR A 186 6.35 -3.40 11.67
CA TYR A 186 5.41 -2.47 12.30
C TYR A 186 6.03 -1.91 13.60
N ARG A 187 6.34 -0.60 13.62
CA ARG A 187 7.03 0.07 14.75
C ARG A 187 6.78 1.57 14.80
N SER A 188 6.50 2.10 15.98
CA SER A 188 6.31 3.52 16.29
C SER A 188 7.63 4.30 16.42
N GLY A 189 7.55 5.62 16.28
CA GLY A 189 8.69 6.52 16.43
C GLY A 189 9.68 6.54 15.26
N LEU A 190 9.43 5.77 14.19
CA LEU A 190 10.18 5.82 12.93
C LEU A 190 9.49 6.77 11.95
N ALA A 191 10.27 7.59 11.24
CA ALA A 191 9.76 8.49 10.23
C ALA A 191 9.42 7.72 8.93
N ALA A 192 8.22 7.95 8.39
CA ALA A 192 7.90 7.62 7.00
C ALA A 192 8.59 8.60 6.05
N ARG A 193 8.90 8.16 4.83
CA ARG A 193 9.50 9.00 3.79
C ARG A 193 8.66 8.98 2.52
N ASP A 194 8.72 10.06 1.76
CA ASP A 194 8.14 10.10 0.41
C ASP A 194 9.08 9.43 -0.61
N ASP A 195 8.66 9.47 -1.88
CA ASP A 195 9.42 9.03 -3.05
C ASP A 195 10.78 9.75 -3.21
N GLN A 196 10.88 10.98 -2.71
CA GLN A 196 12.08 11.82 -2.75
C GLN A 196 12.96 11.66 -1.51
N GLY A 197 12.54 10.84 -0.54
CA GLY A 197 13.25 10.62 0.73
C GLY A 197 13.00 11.67 1.81
N ASN A 198 12.15 12.68 1.57
CA ASN A 198 11.78 13.67 2.57
C ASN A 198 10.93 13.00 3.67
N PRO A 199 11.07 13.38 4.95
CA PRO A 199 10.18 12.89 6.00
C PRO A 199 8.73 13.33 5.74
N ILE A 200 7.79 12.39 5.73
CA ILE A 200 6.36 12.73 5.64
C ILE A 200 5.85 13.11 7.05
N PRO A 201 5.38 14.35 7.26
CA PRO A 201 4.89 14.80 8.57
C PRO A 201 3.69 13.97 9.08
N PRO A 202 3.56 13.73 10.40
CA PRO A 202 2.42 12.98 10.97
C PRO A 202 1.04 13.54 10.61
N GLU A 203 0.93 14.85 10.38
CA GLU A 203 -0.28 15.54 9.96
C GLU A 203 -0.73 15.16 8.52
N SER A 204 0.19 14.73 7.65
CA SER A 204 -0.10 14.32 6.26
C SER A 204 -0.86 12.99 6.13
N PHE A 205 -1.22 12.37 7.25
CA PHE A 205 -2.04 11.15 7.34
C PHE A 205 -3.44 11.42 7.90
N GLY A 206 -3.88 12.68 7.92
CA GLY A 206 -5.14 13.06 8.57
C GLY A 206 -5.16 12.81 10.09
N GLY A 207 -3.97 12.72 10.71
CA GLY A 207 -3.78 12.32 12.11
C GLY A 207 -3.63 10.83 12.35
N ASP A 208 -3.71 9.96 11.33
CA ASP A 208 -3.51 8.51 11.49
C ASP A 208 -2.02 8.15 11.64
N VAL A 209 -1.57 8.09 12.89
CA VAL A 209 -0.22 7.66 13.27
C VAL A 209 0.09 6.20 12.90
N GLU A 210 -0.92 5.37 12.59
CA GLU A 210 -0.71 3.98 12.16
C GLU A 210 -0.02 3.90 10.81
N VAL A 211 -0.22 4.90 9.93
CA VAL A 211 0.37 4.95 8.60
C VAL A 211 1.91 4.99 8.67
N GLN A 212 2.49 5.74 9.62
CA GLN A 212 3.94 5.79 9.84
C GLN A 212 4.51 4.48 10.41
N ARG A 213 3.71 3.72 11.17
CA ARG A 213 4.18 2.48 11.81
C ARG A 213 4.45 1.38 10.81
N ARG A 214 3.70 1.31 9.72
CA ARG A 214 3.82 0.26 8.69
C ARG A 214 5.10 0.44 7.86
N TRP A 215 5.67 -0.66 7.36
CA TRP A 215 6.92 -0.63 6.57
C TRP A 215 6.84 0.01 5.15
N PRO A 216 5.71 0.03 4.39
CA PRO A 216 5.74 0.39 2.97
C PRO A 216 6.34 1.77 2.65
N LEU A 217 5.88 2.81 3.35
CA LEU A 217 6.38 4.18 3.19
C LEU A 217 7.81 4.36 3.71
N ARG A 218 8.30 3.45 4.57
CA ARG A 218 9.69 3.48 5.04
C ARG A 218 10.66 2.87 4.02
N LEU A 219 10.16 2.10 3.05
CA LEU A 219 10.96 1.55 1.94
C LEU A 219 10.94 2.44 0.67
N ALA A 220 10.16 3.52 0.64
CA ALA A 220 9.98 4.40 -0.53
C ALA A 220 11.29 4.83 -1.24
N PRO A 221 12.36 5.25 -0.52
CA PRO A 221 13.61 5.66 -1.18
C PRO A 221 14.27 4.54 -2.00
N TRP A 222 14.28 3.31 -1.48
CA TRP A 222 14.90 2.14 -2.11
C TRP A 222 14.06 1.55 -3.25
N LEU A 223 12.79 1.93 -3.34
CA LEU A 223 11.94 1.61 -4.50
C LEU A 223 12.24 2.52 -5.70
N GLY A 224 13.20 3.45 -5.60
CA GLY A 224 13.58 4.35 -6.69
C GLY A 224 12.51 5.38 -7.01
N GLY A 225 11.86 5.91 -5.97
CA GLY A 225 10.85 6.97 -6.08
C GLY A 225 9.50 6.54 -6.66
N ASP A 226 9.17 5.24 -6.67
CA ASP A 226 7.87 4.78 -7.17
C ASP A 226 7.26 3.70 -6.28
N LEU A 227 6.39 4.14 -5.35
CA LEU A 227 5.62 3.28 -4.46
C LEU A 227 4.64 2.34 -5.19
N ARG A 228 4.30 2.61 -6.45
CA ARG A 228 3.45 1.71 -7.26
C ARG A 228 4.16 0.39 -7.56
N ARG A 229 5.49 0.30 -7.39
CA ARG A 229 6.26 -0.96 -7.49
C ARG A 229 5.90 -1.99 -6.41
N LEU A 230 5.22 -1.58 -5.33
CA LEU A 230 4.64 -2.49 -4.32
C LEU A 230 3.31 -3.12 -4.76
N TYR A 231 2.81 -2.77 -5.94
CA TYR A 231 1.47 -3.11 -6.41
C TYR A 231 1.55 -3.96 -7.68
N ALA A 232 0.73 -5.01 -7.71
CA ALA A 232 0.56 -5.91 -8.85
C ALA A 232 -0.92 -6.05 -9.21
N GLY A 233 -1.21 -6.23 -10.49
CA GLY A 233 -2.57 -6.44 -10.99
C GLY A 233 -3.51 -5.24 -10.76
N PRO A 234 -4.82 -5.47 -10.56
CA PRO A 234 -5.84 -4.42 -10.46
C PRO A 234 -5.57 -3.36 -9.39
N ASN A 235 -4.84 -3.73 -8.33
CA ASN A 235 -4.53 -2.82 -7.23
C ASN A 235 -3.72 -1.60 -7.69
N ALA A 236 -2.88 -1.74 -8.73
CA ALA A 236 -2.10 -0.65 -9.30
C ALA A 236 -3.00 0.43 -9.93
N GLU A 237 -4.08 0.04 -10.62
CA GLU A 237 -5.06 0.96 -11.23
C GLU A 237 -5.86 1.73 -10.17
N VAL A 238 -6.15 1.10 -9.03
CA VAL A 238 -6.79 1.77 -7.89
C VAL A 238 -5.85 2.82 -7.29
N LEU A 239 -4.57 2.48 -7.16
CA LEU A 239 -3.58 3.40 -6.60
C LEU A 239 -3.32 4.62 -7.49
N GLU A 240 -3.27 4.43 -8.82
CA GLU A 240 -3.13 5.52 -9.79
C GLU A 240 -4.25 6.57 -9.67
N LYS A 241 -5.50 6.12 -9.51
CA LYS A 241 -6.66 7.00 -9.28
C LYS A 241 -6.57 7.75 -7.96
N LEU A 242 -6.08 7.10 -6.90
CA LEU A 242 -5.86 7.73 -5.59
C LEU A 242 -4.71 8.75 -5.62
N GLN A 243 -3.68 8.53 -6.42
CA GLN A 243 -2.54 9.43 -6.56
C GLN A 243 -2.94 10.80 -7.13
N SER A 244 -3.97 10.86 -7.98
CA SER A 244 -4.54 12.13 -8.47
C SER A 244 -5.52 12.81 -7.50
N GLY A 245 -5.80 12.20 -6.35
CA GLY A 245 -6.82 12.62 -5.40
C GLY A 245 -6.26 13.17 -4.08
N ASP A 246 -6.81 12.70 -2.95
CA ASP A 246 -6.39 13.08 -1.60
C ASP A 246 -5.08 12.38 -1.19
N PRO A 247 -3.99 13.12 -0.92
CA PRO A 247 -2.71 12.55 -0.47
C PRO A 247 -2.82 11.73 0.82
N SER A 248 -3.71 12.11 1.74
CA SER A 248 -3.90 11.41 3.02
C SER A 248 -4.44 10.00 2.77
N ARG A 249 -5.47 9.90 1.94
CA ARG A 249 -6.04 8.62 1.48
C ARG A 249 -5.03 7.82 0.67
N PHE A 250 -4.25 8.44 -0.21
CA PHE A 250 -3.17 7.77 -0.96
C PHE A 250 -2.16 7.12 0.00
N HIS A 251 -1.57 7.87 0.94
CA HIS A 251 -0.61 7.33 1.91
C HIS A 251 -1.20 6.22 2.79
N TYR A 252 -2.45 6.38 3.23
CA TYR A 252 -3.16 5.34 3.98
C TYR A 252 -3.24 4.04 3.17
N PHE A 253 -3.72 4.09 1.92
CA PHE A 253 -3.84 2.92 1.05
C PHE A 253 -2.46 2.29 0.72
N VAL A 254 -1.44 3.09 0.43
CA VAL A 254 -0.05 2.64 0.22
C VAL A 254 0.46 1.86 1.43
N SER A 255 0.22 2.38 2.63
CA SER A 255 0.74 1.78 3.86
C SER A 255 0.01 0.50 4.28
N LEU A 256 -1.28 0.35 3.94
CA LEU A 256 -2.14 -0.70 4.46
C LEU A 256 -2.35 -1.87 3.49
N TYR A 257 -2.38 -1.60 2.17
CA TYR A 257 -2.74 -2.56 1.12
C TYR A 257 -1.69 -2.76 0.01
N PRO A 258 -0.36 -2.83 0.29
CA PRO A 258 0.61 -3.27 -0.72
C PRO A 258 0.30 -4.72 -1.15
N SER A 259 0.54 -5.08 -2.41
CA SER A 259 0.21 -6.43 -2.92
C SER A 259 0.96 -7.56 -2.20
N PHE A 260 2.09 -7.24 -1.57
CA PHE A 260 2.88 -8.15 -0.75
C PHE A 260 2.85 -7.72 0.71
N GLY A 261 2.59 -8.68 1.61
CA GLY A 261 2.69 -8.47 3.04
C GLY A 261 4.00 -9.02 3.59
N MET A 262 4.52 -8.34 4.62
CA MET A 262 5.73 -8.73 5.30
C MET A 262 5.43 -9.71 6.44
N ASN A 263 6.34 -10.67 6.67
CA ASN A 263 6.34 -11.57 7.82
C ASN A 263 6.77 -10.83 9.11
N THR A 264 6.00 -9.82 9.50
CA THR A 264 6.41 -8.84 10.52
C THR A 264 6.67 -9.43 11.90
N ALA A 265 6.04 -10.56 12.27
CA ALA A 265 6.26 -11.18 13.58
C ALA A 265 7.68 -11.74 13.74
N TRP A 266 8.22 -12.33 12.68
CA TRP A 266 9.49 -13.07 12.69
C TRP A 266 10.62 -12.38 11.91
N VAL A 267 10.30 -11.37 11.10
CA VAL A 267 11.26 -10.58 10.30
C VAL A 267 10.98 -9.10 10.49
N GLY A 268 11.98 -8.32 10.87
CA GLY A 268 11.87 -6.87 11.16
C GLY A 268 11.11 -6.53 12.45
N GLY A 269 10.11 -7.31 12.82
CA GLY A 269 9.38 -7.19 14.06
C GLY A 269 8.09 -6.36 13.98
N ASP A 270 7.19 -6.61 14.93
CA ASP A 270 5.85 -6.02 15.03
C ASP A 270 5.57 -5.69 16.50
N GLU A 271 5.71 -4.41 16.87
CA GLU A 271 5.51 -3.94 18.25
C GLU A 271 4.10 -4.20 18.79
N SER A 272 3.10 -4.39 17.91
CA SER A 272 1.72 -4.67 18.32
C SER A 272 1.53 -6.12 18.76
N ARG A 273 2.46 -7.02 18.38
CA ARG A 273 2.44 -8.44 18.75
C ARG A 273 3.40 -8.72 19.87
N PHE A 274 4.64 -8.30 19.68
CA PHE A 274 5.74 -8.57 20.58
C PHE A 274 6.62 -7.33 20.69
N PRO A 275 7.01 -6.90 21.91
CA PRO A 275 8.13 -6.00 22.02
C PRO A 275 9.34 -6.69 21.37
N ILE A 276 10.01 -5.99 20.47
CA ILE A 276 11.25 -6.45 19.80
C ILE A 276 12.48 -5.69 20.29
N ASP A 277 12.31 -4.87 21.34
CA ASP A 277 13.40 -4.18 22.00
C ASP A 277 14.24 -5.20 22.80
N GLU A 278 15.54 -4.93 22.97
CA GLU A 278 16.47 -5.86 23.62
C GLU A 278 16.11 -6.15 25.08
N LEU A 279 15.54 -5.15 25.75
CA LEU A 279 15.11 -5.21 27.14
C LEU A 279 13.61 -4.92 27.24
N LEU A 280 12.92 -5.73 28.04
CA LEU A 280 11.54 -5.49 28.45
C LEU A 280 11.43 -4.20 29.30
N PRO A 281 10.22 -3.64 29.52
CA PRO A 281 10.05 -2.42 30.31
C PRO A 281 10.58 -2.49 31.76
N ASN A 282 10.73 -3.69 32.32
CA ASN A 282 11.32 -3.95 33.63
C ASN A 282 12.85 -4.09 33.61
N GLY A 283 13.51 -3.90 32.46
CA GLY A 283 14.96 -4.01 32.29
C GLY A 283 15.48 -5.44 32.08
N ALA A 284 14.63 -6.47 32.12
CA ALA A 284 15.04 -7.85 31.87
C ALA A 284 15.30 -8.09 30.36
N PRO A 285 16.25 -8.97 29.99
CA PRO A 285 16.44 -9.38 28.60
C PRO A 285 15.16 -9.93 27.98
N ASN A 286 14.84 -9.48 26.77
CA ASN A 286 13.63 -9.88 26.08
C ASN A 286 13.80 -11.28 25.43
N PRO A 287 13.07 -12.32 25.88
CA PRO A 287 13.23 -13.68 25.36
C PRO A 287 12.72 -13.84 23.91
N LEU A 288 11.97 -12.88 23.39
CA LEU A 288 11.40 -12.89 22.04
C LEU A 288 12.35 -12.27 20.99
N ARG A 289 13.23 -11.34 21.41
CA ARG A 289 14.23 -10.66 20.56
C ARG A 289 15.16 -11.61 19.79
N ARG A 290 15.33 -12.85 20.27
CA ARG A 290 16.15 -13.91 19.63
C ARG A 290 15.41 -14.73 18.57
N LEU A 291 14.09 -14.58 18.46
CA LEU A 291 13.22 -15.29 17.52
C LEU A 291 12.93 -14.47 16.26
N THR A 292 12.95 -13.14 16.38
CA THR A 292 12.77 -12.20 15.26
C THR A 292 14.12 -11.89 14.61
N VAL A 293 14.23 -12.14 13.30
CA VAL A 293 15.35 -11.69 12.46
C VAL A 293 15.26 -10.17 12.32
N THR A 294 16.14 -9.45 13.00
CA THR A 294 16.26 -7.98 12.91
C THR A 294 17.48 -7.55 12.09
N ARG A 295 18.43 -8.45 11.85
CA ARG A 295 19.62 -8.25 11.02
C ARG A 295 19.81 -9.46 10.11
N LEU A 296 20.17 -9.27 8.84
CA LEU A 296 20.33 -10.36 7.88
C LEU A 296 21.38 -11.40 8.32
N SER A 297 22.44 -10.96 9.00
CA SER A 297 23.48 -11.82 9.57
C SER A 297 23.00 -12.78 10.66
N ASP A 298 21.84 -12.52 11.25
CA ASP A 298 21.33 -13.29 12.39
C ASP A 298 20.48 -14.49 11.94
N ALA A 299 20.11 -14.55 10.66
CA ALA A 299 19.34 -15.64 10.07
C ALA A 299 20.19 -16.90 9.91
N LYS A 300 19.71 -18.04 10.43
CA LYS A 300 20.35 -19.35 10.31
C LYS A 300 19.94 -20.11 9.05
N HIS A 301 18.72 -19.85 8.55
CA HIS A 301 18.11 -20.55 7.44
C HIS A 301 17.46 -19.57 6.44
N PRO A 302 18.22 -18.58 5.91
CA PRO A 302 17.65 -17.49 5.12
C PRO A 302 16.94 -17.97 3.84
N ALA A 303 17.37 -19.10 3.26
CA ALA A 303 16.79 -19.72 2.06
C ALA A 303 15.44 -20.43 2.27
N ARG A 304 14.93 -20.53 3.51
CA ARG A 304 13.57 -21.08 3.79
C ARG A 304 12.65 -20.11 4.50
N THR A 305 13.19 -19.15 5.25
CA THR A 305 12.40 -18.20 6.03
C THR A 305 11.86 -17.10 5.13
N ILE A 306 10.54 -16.97 5.10
CA ILE A 306 9.79 -16.00 4.29
C ILE A 306 9.95 -14.60 4.87
N ALA A 307 10.36 -13.66 4.03
CA ALA A 307 10.37 -12.23 4.31
C ALA A 307 9.04 -11.58 3.92
N PHE A 308 8.55 -11.90 2.72
CA PHE A 308 7.32 -11.35 2.13
C PHE A 308 6.54 -12.43 1.35
N ALA A 309 5.23 -12.25 1.21
CA ALA A 309 4.42 -13.05 0.29
C ALA A 309 3.22 -12.25 -0.25
N SER A 310 2.64 -12.69 -1.36
CA SER A 310 1.39 -12.14 -1.89
C SER A 310 0.31 -12.17 -0.82
N ALA A 311 -0.27 -11.01 -0.54
CA ALA A 311 -1.21 -10.82 0.56
C ALA A 311 -2.61 -10.45 0.07
N ARG A 312 -3.60 -10.57 0.96
CA ARG A 312 -5.00 -10.18 0.75
C ARG A 312 -5.62 -9.55 1.99
N THR A 313 -6.64 -8.74 1.75
CA THR A 313 -7.46 -8.06 2.75
C THR A 313 -8.93 -8.46 2.55
N ASN A 314 -9.78 -8.15 3.52
CA ASN A 314 -11.22 -8.13 3.28
C ASN A 314 -11.49 -7.11 2.17
N ALA A 315 -12.47 -7.42 1.31
CA ALA A 315 -12.96 -6.45 0.34
C ALA A 315 -13.28 -5.13 1.06
N THR A 316 -12.75 -4.02 0.53
CA THR A 316 -13.12 -2.68 1.00
C THR A 316 -14.63 -2.48 0.89
N ALA A 317 -15.18 -1.52 1.64
CA ALA A 317 -16.63 -1.29 1.68
C ALA A 317 -17.26 -0.94 0.32
N ASP A 318 -16.44 -0.47 -0.64
CA ASP A 318 -16.79 -0.17 -2.02
C ASP A 318 -16.47 -1.32 -3.01
N GLY A 319 -15.97 -2.46 -2.52
CA GLY A 319 -15.56 -3.62 -3.32
C GLY A 319 -14.29 -3.39 -4.17
N SER A 320 -13.64 -2.23 -4.07
CA SER A 320 -12.53 -1.84 -4.96
C SER A 320 -11.22 -2.59 -4.71
N MET A 321 -11.02 -3.15 -3.52
CA MET A 321 -9.76 -3.78 -3.11
C MET A 321 -10.01 -5.00 -2.22
N SER A 322 -9.71 -6.21 -2.71
CA SER A 322 -9.74 -7.47 -1.94
C SER A 322 -8.35 -8.12 -1.80
N GLU A 323 -7.30 -7.40 -2.20
CA GLU A 323 -5.96 -7.94 -2.38
C GLU A 323 -4.92 -6.97 -1.84
N GLY A 324 -3.79 -7.49 -1.38
CA GLY A 324 -2.78 -6.75 -0.65
C GLY A 324 -3.12 -6.56 0.84
N HIS A 325 -2.10 -6.65 1.68
CA HIS A 325 -2.11 -6.27 3.09
C HIS A 325 -0.66 -6.12 3.54
N PHE A 326 -0.32 -5.11 4.34
CA PHE A 326 1.08 -4.86 4.72
C PHE A 326 1.73 -5.98 5.54
N ARG A 327 0.94 -6.86 6.14
CA ARG A 327 1.39 -7.95 7.02
C ARG A 327 0.83 -9.29 6.55
N ILE A 328 1.63 -10.34 6.70
CA ILE A 328 1.20 -11.74 6.66
C ILE A 328 1.50 -12.41 7.99
N ASP A 329 0.68 -13.40 8.34
CA ASP A 329 0.54 -13.94 9.67
C ASP A 329 0.80 -15.45 9.70
N SER A 330 1.77 -15.89 10.49
CA SER A 330 2.09 -17.31 10.66
C SER A 330 0.94 -18.13 11.30
N PRO A 331 0.86 -19.44 10.98
CA PRO A 331 -0.20 -20.32 11.47
C PRO A 331 -0.17 -20.55 12.97
N TRP A 332 0.99 -20.42 13.61
CA TRP A 332 1.15 -20.37 15.07
C TRP A 332 1.85 -19.08 15.48
N LEU A 333 1.71 -18.73 16.76
CA LEU A 333 2.35 -17.56 17.33
C LEU A 333 2.77 -17.82 18.79
N SER A 334 1.91 -17.52 19.76
CA SER A 334 2.20 -17.62 21.21
C SER A 334 1.25 -18.55 21.98
N SER A 335 0.54 -19.43 21.27
CA SER A 335 -0.44 -20.35 21.84
C SER A 335 -0.40 -21.71 21.12
N PRO A 336 -0.75 -22.83 21.80
CA PRO A 336 -0.79 -24.16 21.16
C PRO A 336 -1.83 -24.30 20.04
N GLY A 337 -2.88 -23.47 20.06
CA GLY A 337 -3.92 -23.47 19.04
C GLY A 337 -3.43 -22.91 17.70
N VAL A 338 -3.73 -23.63 16.62
CA VAL A 338 -3.54 -23.15 15.25
C VAL A 338 -4.42 -21.91 15.04
N ARG A 339 -3.85 -20.84 14.48
CA ARG A 339 -4.55 -19.57 14.21
C ARG A 339 -5.30 -19.58 12.87
N TRP A 340 -4.84 -20.40 11.93
CA TRP A 340 -5.42 -20.58 10.60
C TRP A 340 -6.58 -21.57 10.63
N ALA A 341 -7.51 -21.40 9.70
CA ALA A 341 -8.60 -22.32 9.45
C ALA A 341 -8.09 -23.68 8.87
N PRO A 342 -8.94 -24.73 8.84
CA PRO A 342 -8.61 -26.00 8.20
C PRO A 342 -8.45 -25.91 6.67
N GLU A 343 -9.14 -24.98 6.02
CA GLU A 343 -9.16 -24.81 4.56
C GLU A 343 -8.98 -23.33 4.18
N TYR A 344 -8.38 -23.06 3.02
CA TYR A 344 -8.12 -21.72 2.54
C TYR A 344 -9.38 -21.08 1.94
N ALA A 345 -9.76 -19.90 2.44
CA ALA A 345 -10.93 -19.17 2.00
C ALA A 345 -10.54 -17.80 1.43
N ALA A 346 -10.66 -17.60 0.11
CA ALA A 346 -10.28 -16.33 -0.53
C ALA A 346 -11.14 -15.13 -0.09
N ASN A 347 -12.34 -15.37 0.43
CA ASN A 347 -13.23 -14.36 1.01
C ASN A 347 -13.01 -14.13 2.52
N ASP A 348 -12.20 -14.97 3.19
CA ASP A 348 -11.77 -14.77 4.58
C ASP A 348 -10.22 -14.76 4.65
N PRO A 349 -9.58 -13.59 4.59
CA PRO A 349 -8.13 -13.46 4.77
C PRO A 349 -7.64 -14.02 6.11
N ALA A 350 -8.46 -14.04 7.16
CA ALA A 350 -8.02 -14.55 8.46
C ALA A 350 -7.75 -16.06 8.41
N SER A 351 -8.46 -16.81 7.54
CA SER A 351 -8.29 -18.24 7.32
C SER A 351 -6.83 -18.66 7.17
N PHE A 352 -6.01 -17.87 6.46
CA PHE A 352 -4.58 -18.13 6.22
C PHE A 352 -3.73 -16.87 6.46
N GLY A 353 -4.05 -16.10 7.50
CA GLY A 353 -3.17 -15.03 7.96
C GLY A 353 -2.84 -13.96 6.90
N SER A 354 -3.85 -13.54 6.14
CA SER A 354 -3.76 -12.57 5.05
C SER A 354 -2.92 -13.00 3.84
N LEU A 355 -2.60 -14.29 3.67
CA LEU A 355 -1.98 -14.80 2.45
C LEU A 355 -2.95 -14.80 1.26
N SER A 356 -2.43 -14.64 0.04
CA SER A 356 -3.21 -14.68 -1.21
C SER A 356 -2.75 -15.78 -2.15
N ALA A 357 -3.53 -16.86 -2.23
CA ALA A 357 -3.31 -18.02 -3.10
C ALA A 357 -3.89 -17.80 -4.52
N ARG A 358 -3.75 -16.58 -5.06
CA ARG A 358 -4.49 -16.09 -6.24
C ARG A 358 -4.15 -16.83 -7.54
N PHE A 359 -3.03 -17.55 -7.60
CA PHE A 359 -2.54 -18.22 -8.81
C PHE A 359 -2.80 -19.73 -8.79
N GLY A 360 -4.06 -20.11 -8.50
CA GLY A 360 -4.51 -21.51 -8.53
C GLY A 360 -4.13 -22.31 -7.29
N GLY A 361 -4.19 -21.70 -6.10
CA GLY A 361 -3.78 -22.33 -4.84
C GLY A 361 -2.33 -22.04 -4.45
N ASP A 362 -1.52 -21.52 -5.38
CA ASP A 362 -0.17 -21.03 -5.11
C ASP A 362 -0.19 -19.60 -4.54
N VAL A 363 0.56 -19.42 -3.46
CA VAL A 363 1.01 -18.11 -2.95
C VAL A 363 2.41 -17.85 -3.51
N LEU A 364 2.66 -16.66 -4.06
CA LEU A 364 4.02 -16.22 -4.36
C LEU A 364 4.68 -15.74 -3.06
N ALA A 365 5.82 -16.32 -2.69
CA ALA A 365 6.60 -15.97 -1.51
C ALA A 365 8.04 -15.60 -1.87
N ALA A 366 8.67 -14.80 -1.01
CA ALA A 366 10.09 -14.47 -1.07
C ALA A 366 10.78 -14.75 0.27
N THR A 367 11.95 -15.38 0.20
CA THR A 367 12.77 -15.76 1.36
C THR A 367 13.82 -14.69 1.71
N LEU A 368 14.41 -14.75 2.91
CA LEU A 368 15.38 -13.75 3.41
C LEU A 368 16.62 -13.60 2.51
N ASP A 369 16.97 -14.64 1.74
CA ASP A 369 18.07 -14.60 0.75
C ASP A 369 17.69 -13.95 -0.59
N GLY A 370 16.42 -13.59 -0.79
CA GLY A 370 15.92 -12.98 -2.02
C GLY A 370 15.37 -13.95 -3.07
N ALA A 371 15.38 -15.26 -2.83
CA ALA A 371 14.73 -16.20 -3.73
C ALA A 371 13.20 -15.99 -3.73
N THR A 372 12.56 -16.21 -4.89
CA THR A 372 11.11 -16.06 -5.07
C THR A 372 10.51 -17.34 -5.63
N GLU A 373 9.56 -17.94 -4.93
CA GLU A 373 8.91 -19.19 -5.31
C GLU A 373 7.38 -19.11 -5.22
N PHE A 374 6.70 -19.93 -6.01
CA PHE A 374 5.27 -20.18 -5.86
C PHE A 374 5.10 -21.41 -4.98
N VAL A 375 4.44 -21.24 -3.84
CA VAL A 375 4.28 -22.27 -2.80
C VAL A 375 2.80 -22.58 -2.66
N PRO A 376 2.38 -23.86 -2.74
CA PRO A 376 1.01 -24.25 -2.42
C PRO A 376 0.62 -23.76 -1.04
N VAL A 377 -0.56 -23.15 -0.89
CA VAL A 377 -0.95 -22.43 0.32
C VAL A 377 -0.90 -23.30 1.59
N ASP A 378 -1.23 -24.59 1.50
CA ASP A 378 -1.10 -25.54 2.62
C ASP A 378 0.35 -25.87 3.00
N ALA A 379 1.31 -25.79 2.09
CA ALA A 379 2.73 -25.98 2.43
C ALA A 379 3.29 -24.81 3.27
N LEU A 380 2.59 -23.67 3.31
CA LEU A 380 2.87 -22.58 4.24
C LEU A 380 2.42 -22.87 5.68
N ARG A 381 1.82 -24.04 5.96
CA ARG A 381 1.61 -24.55 7.32
C ARG A 381 2.90 -25.03 8.02
N ASP A 382 4.07 -24.98 7.37
CA ASP A 382 5.34 -25.27 8.03
C ASP A 382 5.91 -24.03 8.74
N MET A 383 5.93 -24.00 10.08
CA MET A 383 6.50 -22.89 10.85
C MET A 383 7.99 -22.63 10.59
N GLN A 384 8.74 -23.59 10.06
CA GLN A 384 10.14 -23.38 9.65
C GLN A 384 10.27 -22.41 8.48
N ARG A 385 9.20 -22.22 7.70
CA ARG A 385 9.12 -21.17 6.66
C ARG A 385 8.80 -19.80 7.23
N TRP A 386 8.33 -19.70 8.47
CA TRP A 386 7.95 -18.44 9.12
C TRP A 386 8.98 -17.93 10.11
N CYS A 387 9.42 -18.79 11.02
CA CYS A 387 10.39 -18.46 12.06
C CYS A 387 11.72 -19.16 11.75
N ASP A 388 12.78 -18.37 11.53
CA ASP A 388 14.16 -18.85 11.32
C ASP A 388 14.61 -19.87 12.37
N ARG A 389 14.10 -19.72 13.60
CA ARG A 389 14.45 -20.51 14.78
C ARG A 389 13.43 -21.60 15.14
N ALA A 390 12.37 -21.79 14.36
CA ALA A 390 11.46 -22.91 14.57
C ALA A 390 12.20 -24.26 14.32
N PRO A 391 12.15 -25.20 15.28
CA PRO A 391 12.83 -26.49 15.16
C PRO A 391 12.03 -27.51 14.34
N GLU A 392 10.73 -27.29 14.17
CA GLU A 392 9.78 -28.21 13.54
C GLU A 392 8.59 -27.44 12.94
N SER A 393 7.75 -28.12 12.16
CA SER A 393 6.65 -27.50 11.41
C SER A 393 5.48 -27.03 12.28
N ALA A 394 5.17 -27.73 13.37
CA ALA A 394 4.09 -27.40 14.30
C ALA A 394 4.65 -26.82 15.62
N TRP A 395 5.09 -25.56 15.58
CA TRP A 395 5.78 -24.90 16.70
C TRP A 395 5.20 -23.52 17.06
N TRP A 396 5.17 -23.20 18.35
CA TRP A 396 4.74 -21.91 18.91
C TRP A 396 5.67 -21.46 20.04
N ILE A 397 5.64 -20.18 20.40
CA ILE A 397 6.44 -19.64 21.51
C ILE A 397 6.03 -20.31 22.82
N GLY A 398 6.97 -20.99 23.47
CA GLY A 398 6.73 -21.72 24.72
C GLY A 398 6.40 -23.20 24.54
N LYS A 399 6.47 -23.72 23.30
CA LYS A 399 6.76 -25.13 23.03
C LYS A 399 8.25 -25.39 23.17
#